data_AF-A0AA39C6C7-F1
#
_entry.id   AF-A0AA39C6C7-F1
#
_cell.length_a   1.000
_cell.length_b   1.000
_cell.length_c   1.000
_cell.angle_alpha   90.00
_cell.angle_beta   90.00
_cell.angle_gamma   90.00
#
_symmetry.space_group_name_H-M   'P 1'
#
loop_
_entity.id
_entity.type
_entity.pdbx_description
1 polymer ?
#
loop_
_entity_poly.entity_id
_entity_poly.type
_entity_poly.pdbx_seq_one_letter_code
_entity_poly.pdbx_strand_id
1 'polypeptide(L)'
;MLARKLFRLKEIFIKSSTREFRTSVGSLMNTDKNILMRNKAPRILITGGLGQLGTECAKLLRKNYGQDNVILSDIIKPSEEGLSNGPFIFADILDFKGLQKIVVNYQIDWLIHFSALLSAVGEQNVPLAVRIFVPSTIGAFGPDSPRSPTPNVTVQRPRTIYGVSKVHAELLGEYYHHRFGLDFRCLRFPGVISSDPPGGGTTDYAVAVFHEGLINKRYECYLEPYTRLPMMYIEDCLNALFQFLNTPNEKLKRRTYNVTAMSFTPEELFTELRKHIPDLDISYRPDTRQLIAESWPQIFDDTEARQDWGWSHKYDLEKLVTRMMNDVSESFMPKYNRLKQVNSYV
;
A
#
# COMPACT_ATOMS: atom_id res chain seq x y z
N MET A 1 31.28 -15.35 -16.52
CA MET A 1 31.52 -16.48 -15.58
C MET A 1 30.28 -16.90 -14.78
N LEU A 2 29.32 -15.99 -14.51
CA LEU A 2 28.03 -16.30 -13.86
C LEU A 2 27.05 -17.11 -14.74
N ALA A 3 27.11 -16.95 -16.07
CA ALA A 3 26.25 -17.66 -17.02
C ALA A 3 26.55 -19.18 -17.14
N ARG A 4 27.78 -19.62 -16.82
CA ARG A 4 28.17 -21.04 -16.89
C ARG A 4 27.73 -21.85 -15.65
N LYS A 5 27.46 -21.21 -14.51
CA LYS A 5 27.00 -21.89 -13.28
C LYS A 5 25.49 -22.20 -13.29
N LEU A 6 24.69 -21.42 -14.01
CA LEU A 6 23.25 -21.68 -14.18
C LEU A 6 22.95 -22.84 -15.16
N PHE A 7 23.83 -23.10 -16.13
CA PHE A 7 23.63 -24.19 -17.10
C PHE A 7 23.81 -25.59 -16.49
N ARG A 8 24.67 -25.74 -15.47
CA ARG A 8 24.99 -27.04 -14.86
C ARG A 8 23.90 -27.58 -13.92
N LEU A 9 23.02 -26.71 -13.40
CA LEU A 9 21.90 -27.11 -12.54
C LEU A 9 20.71 -27.67 -13.35
N LYS A 10 20.57 -27.30 -14.63
CA LYS A 10 19.49 -27.76 -15.49
C LYS A 10 19.71 -29.20 -16.00
N GLU A 11 20.95 -29.62 -16.26
CA GLU A 11 21.24 -30.99 -16.70
C GLU A 11 21.09 -32.05 -15.60
N ILE A 12 21.34 -31.68 -14.34
CA ILE A 12 21.21 -32.60 -13.20
C ILE A 12 19.74 -32.92 -12.94
N PHE A 13 18.83 -31.96 -13.15
CA PHE A 13 17.39 -32.13 -12.94
C PHE A 13 16.68 -32.90 -14.07
N ILE A 14 17.26 -32.94 -15.28
CA ILE A 14 16.66 -33.61 -16.44
C ILE A 14 17.10 -35.09 -16.51
N LYS A 15 18.26 -35.46 -15.96
CA LYS A 15 18.76 -36.86 -16.01
C LYS A 15 18.24 -37.77 -14.89
N SER A 16 17.65 -37.23 -13.82
CA SER A 16 17.16 -38.05 -12.70
C SER A 16 15.70 -38.50 -12.81
N SER A 17 14.97 -38.09 -13.87
CA SER A 17 13.52 -38.34 -14.01
C SER A 17 13.14 -39.28 -15.16
N THR A 18 14.10 -39.86 -15.87
CA THR A 18 13.85 -40.84 -16.94
C THR A 18 14.44 -42.20 -16.62
N ARG A 19 13.77 -42.97 -15.76
CA ARG A 19 13.84 -44.43 -15.75
C ARG A 19 12.49 -45.00 -15.31
N GLU A 20 11.76 -45.44 -16.33
CA GLU A 20 10.70 -46.46 -16.38
C GLU A 20 9.89 -46.77 -15.12
N PHE A 21 8.58 -46.51 -15.19
CA PHE A 21 7.58 -47.51 -14.81
C PHE A 21 6.33 -47.34 -15.69
N ARG A 22 6.12 -48.31 -16.59
CA ARG A 22 4.85 -48.54 -17.29
C ARG A 22 4.10 -49.58 -16.47
N THR A 23 2.96 -49.20 -15.87
CA THR A 23 1.73 -50.01 -15.84
C THR A 23 0.57 -49.21 -15.25
N SER A 24 -0.58 -49.44 -15.86
CA SER A 24 -1.96 -49.01 -15.59
C SER A 24 -2.37 -48.63 -14.16
N VAL A 25 -3.38 -47.74 -14.11
CA VAL A 25 -4.19 -47.25 -12.95
C VAL A 25 -3.65 -45.96 -12.32
N GLY A 26 -4.03 -44.81 -12.89
CA GLY A 26 -3.64 -43.52 -12.33
C GLY A 26 -4.16 -42.28 -13.05
N SER A 27 -5.39 -42.28 -13.58
CA SER A 27 -6.00 -41.06 -14.15
C SER A 27 -7.03 -40.39 -13.24
N LEU A 28 -7.40 -41.00 -12.11
CA LEU A 28 -8.43 -40.47 -11.20
C LEU A 28 -7.86 -39.78 -9.94
N MET A 29 -6.58 -39.99 -9.58
CA MET A 29 -5.99 -39.38 -8.37
C MET A 29 -5.26 -38.04 -8.60
N ASN A 30 -5.02 -37.63 -9.84
CA ASN A 30 -4.20 -36.44 -10.15
C ASN A 30 -5.03 -35.15 -10.31
N THR A 31 -6.32 -35.29 -10.61
CA THR A 31 -7.30 -34.20 -10.60
C THR A 31 -7.61 -33.73 -9.18
N ASP A 32 -7.76 -34.66 -8.23
CA ASP A 32 -8.12 -34.33 -6.84
C ASP A 32 -7.00 -33.62 -6.09
N LYS A 33 -5.73 -33.97 -6.31
CA LYS A 33 -4.61 -33.23 -5.71
C LYS A 33 -4.49 -31.81 -6.24
N ASN A 34 -4.71 -31.58 -7.54
CA ASN A 34 -4.67 -30.23 -8.12
C ASN A 34 -5.89 -29.38 -7.70
N ILE A 35 -7.04 -30.01 -7.42
CA ILE A 35 -8.23 -29.34 -6.86
C ILE A 35 -8.04 -29.04 -5.36
N LEU A 36 -7.46 -29.97 -4.59
CA LEU A 36 -7.12 -29.76 -3.17
C LEU A 36 -6.01 -28.71 -2.98
N MET A 37 -5.04 -28.62 -3.89
CA MET A 37 -3.98 -27.59 -3.88
C MET A 37 -4.51 -26.20 -4.24
N ARG A 38 -5.67 -26.07 -4.90
CA ARG A 38 -6.36 -24.79 -5.14
C ARG A 38 -7.17 -24.28 -3.94
N ASN A 39 -7.35 -25.10 -2.90
CA ASN A 39 -8.20 -24.78 -1.73
C ASN A 39 -7.42 -24.45 -0.45
N LYS A 40 -6.09 -24.39 -0.47
CA LYS A 40 -5.32 -23.97 0.70
C LYS A 40 -5.17 -22.45 0.68
N ALA A 41 -5.51 -21.79 1.78
CA ALA A 41 -5.28 -20.35 1.96
C ALA A 41 -3.78 -20.02 1.74
N PRO A 42 -3.46 -18.92 1.04
CA PRO A 42 -2.08 -18.56 0.73
C PRO A 42 -1.29 -18.21 2.00
N ARG A 43 0.00 -18.56 2.02
CA ARG A 43 0.96 -18.04 3.00
C ARG A 43 1.41 -16.66 2.55
N ILE A 44 1.11 -15.65 3.36
CA ILE A 44 1.31 -14.24 3.02
C ILE A 44 2.40 -13.64 3.91
N LEU A 45 3.37 -12.97 3.29
CA LEU A 45 4.35 -12.11 3.96
C LEU A 45 4.04 -10.65 3.65
N ILE A 46 3.92 -9.81 4.67
CA ILE A 46 3.75 -8.36 4.53
C ILE A 46 4.98 -7.66 5.10
N THR A 47 5.79 -7.03 4.25
CA THR A 47 6.96 -6.24 4.69
C THR A 47 6.57 -4.77 4.90
N GLY A 48 7.13 -4.08 5.89
CA GLY A 48 6.60 -2.78 6.32
C GLY A 48 5.28 -2.96 7.06
N GLY A 49 5.14 -4.10 7.72
CA GLY A 49 3.91 -4.60 8.30
C GLY A 49 3.38 -3.77 9.47
N LEU A 50 4.21 -2.93 10.09
CA LEU A 50 3.82 -2.08 11.22
C LEU A 50 3.45 -0.65 10.78
N GLY A 51 3.50 -0.34 9.49
CA GLY A 51 3.00 0.94 8.94
C GLY A 51 1.48 0.96 8.78
N GLN A 52 0.95 2.15 8.44
CA GLN A 52 -0.49 2.45 8.28
C GLN A 52 -1.25 1.40 7.44
N LEU A 53 -0.72 1.02 6.28
CA LEU A 53 -1.35 0.01 5.42
C LEU A 53 -1.12 -1.42 5.92
N GLY A 54 0.06 -1.69 6.51
CA GLY A 54 0.50 -3.04 6.86
C GLY A 54 -0.35 -3.68 7.94
N THR A 55 -0.65 -2.94 9.01
CA THR A 55 -1.43 -3.42 10.15
C THR A 55 -2.88 -3.70 9.75
N GLU A 56 -3.53 -2.77 9.05
CA GLU A 56 -4.91 -2.93 8.62
C GLU A 56 -5.06 -3.99 7.50
N CYS A 57 -4.09 -4.08 6.59
CA CYS A 57 -4.04 -5.17 5.60
C CYS A 57 -3.89 -6.53 6.28
N ALA A 58 -3.04 -6.64 7.31
CA ALA A 58 -2.90 -7.87 8.07
C ALA A 58 -4.20 -8.26 8.77
N LYS A 59 -4.92 -7.32 9.40
CA LYS A 59 -6.23 -7.58 10.01
C LYS A 59 -7.22 -8.13 8.98
N LEU A 60 -7.34 -7.48 7.82
CA LEU A 60 -8.22 -7.92 6.74
C LEU A 60 -7.85 -9.32 6.24
N LEU A 61 -6.57 -9.58 5.96
CA LEU A 61 -6.11 -10.85 5.41
C LEU A 61 -6.18 -11.98 6.43
N ARG A 62 -5.88 -11.72 7.71
CA ARG A 62 -6.01 -12.71 8.80
C ARG A 62 -7.47 -13.13 9.01
N LYS A 63 -8.40 -12.18 8.89
CA LYS A 63 -9.84 -12.48 8.93
C LYS A 63 -10.27 -13.43 7.80
N ASN A 64 -9.69 -13.29 6.60
CA ASN A 64 -10.08 -14.05 5.41
C ASN A 64 -9.31 -15.37 5.23
N TYR A 65 -8.03 -15.40 5.63
CA TYR A 65 -7.11 -16.51 5.36
C TYR A 65 -6.57 -17.19 6.62
N GLY A 66 -6.88 -16.67 7.82
CA GLY A 66 -6.42 -17.20 9.10
C GLY A 66 -5.20 -16.46 9.65
N GLN A 67 -5.15 -16.33 10.98
CA GLN A 67 -4.14 -15.57 11.72
C GLN A 67 -2.70 -16.03 11.40
N ASP A 68 -2.47 -17.34 11.40
CA ASP A 68 -1.15 -17.93 11.19
C ASP A 68 -0.64 -17.83 9.75
N ASN A 69 -1.54 -17.62 8.78
CA ASN A 69 -1.21 -17.54 7.37
C ASN A 69 -0.68 -16.18 6.94
N VAL A 70 -0.79 -15.15 7.79
CA VAL A 70 -0.32 -13.80 7.50
C VAL A 70 0.78 -13.40 8.46
N ILE A 71 1.99 -13.35 7.91
CA ILE A 71 3.22 -13.02 8.64
C ILE A 71 3.55 -11.55 8.39
N LEU A 72 3.67 -10.78 9.46
CA LEU A 72 4.17 -9.41 9.38
C LEU A 72 5.70 -9.39 9.45
N SER A 73 6.31 -8.43 8.77
CA SER A 73 7.73 -8.18 8.86
C SER A 73 8.05 -6.70 8.82
N ASP A 74 8.98 -6.29 9.67
CA ASP A 74 9.42 -4.89 9.79
C ASP A 74 10.82 -4.80 10.41
N ILE A 75 11.44 -3.63 10.27
CA ILE A 75 12.68 -3.24 10.96
C ILE A 75 12.39 -2.66 12.35
N ILE A 76 11.12 -2.41 12.66
CA ILE A 76 10.66 -2.01 13.99
C ILE A 76 10.13 -3.25 14.70
N LYS A 77 10.41 -3.39 16.00
CA LYS A 77 9.82 -4.47 16.80
C LYS A 77 8.38 -4.12 17.18
N PRO A 78 7.44 -5.07 17.04
CA PRO A 78 6.05 -4.85 17.46
C PRO A 78 5.95 -4.66 18.98
N SER A 79 4.87 -4.01 19.42
CA SER A 79 4.45 -4.04 20.83
C SER A 79 4.04 -5.46 21.26
N GLU A 80 3.90 -5.69 22.56
CA GLU A 80 3.40 -6.98 23.09
C GLU A 80 2.00 -7.32 22.52
N GLU A 81 1.12 -6.32 22.38
CA GLU A 81 -0.16 -6.45 21.71
C GLU A 81 0.00 -6.78 20.21
N GLY A 82 1.00 -6.21 19.54
CA GLY A 82 1.31 -6.56 18.15
C GLY A 82 1.74 -8.02 17.97
N LEU A 83 2.46 -8.58 18.95
CA LEU A 83 2.90 -9.98 18.95
C LEU A 83 1.74 -10.96 19.18
N SER A 84 0.77 -10.62 20.03
CA SER A 84 -0.40 -11.49 20.26
C SER A 84 -1.32 -11.58 19.03
N ASN A 85 -1.22 -10.60 18.12
CA ASN A 85 -2.08 -10.50 16.94
C ASN A 85 -1.64 -11.39 15.76
N GLY A 86 -0.54 -12.14 15.86
CA GLY A 86 -0.14 -13.15 14.87
C GLY A 86 1.37 -13.18 14.61
N PRO A 87 1.85 -14.04 13.68
CA PRO A 87 3.27 -14.23 13.46
C PRO A 87 3.96 -12.96 12.95
N PHE A 88 5.17 -12.71 13.48
CA PHE A 88 6.02 -11.59 13.12
C PHE A 88 7.46 -12.04 12.89
N ILE A 89 8.13 -11.47 11.89
CA ILE A 89 9.55 -11.68 11.59
C ILE A 89 10.24 -10.32 11.47
N PHE A 90 11.22 -10.07 12.32
CA PHE A 90 12.10 -8.93 12.13
C PHE A 90 12.94 -9.14 10.86
N ALA A 91 12.83 -8.24 9.88
CA ALA A 91 13.64 -8.30 8.68
C ALA A 91 13.88 -6.90 8.09
N ASP A 92 15.11 -6.68 7.65
CA ASP A 92 15.45 -5.55 6.80
C ASP A 92 15.31 -5.97 5.33
N ILE A 93 14.50 -5.24 4.57
CA ILE A 93 14.29 -5.50 3.15
C ILE A 93 15.55 -5.28 2.30
N LEU A 94 16.54 -4.57 2.85
CA LEU A 94 17.86 -4.40 2.24
C LEU A 94 18.74 -5.65 2.36
N ASP A 95 18.42 -6.57 3.28
CA ASP A 95 19.04 -7.90 3.33
C ASP A 95 18.32 -8.87 2.39
N PHE A 96 18.66 -8.79 1.10
CA PHE A 96 18.08 -9.65 0.07
C PHE A 96 18.26 -11.15 0.36
N LYS A 97 19.39 -11.55 0.96
CA LYS A 97 19.63 -12.95 1.32
C LYS A 97 18.73 -13.38 2.48
N GLY A 98 18.54 -12.50 3.46
CA GLY A 98 17.57 -12.68 4.54
C GLY A 98 16.15 -12.86 4.02
N LEU A 99 15.69 -11.94 3.16
CA LEU A 99 14.36 -12.05 2.52
C LEU A 99 14.19 -13.34 1.72
N GLN A 100 15.19 -13.72 0.91
CA GLN A 100 15.12 -14.97 0.16
C GLN A 100 14.97 -16.19 1.07
N LYS A 101 15.69 -16.23 2.20
CA LYS A 101 15.56 -17.30 3.20
C LYS A 101 14.16 -17.31 3.82
N ILE A 102 13.60 -16.13 4.15
CA ILE A 102 12.24 -16.04 4.71
C ILE A 102 11.22 -16.59 3.72
N VAL A 103 11.27 -16.16 2.45
CA VAL A 103 10.35 -16.62 1.40
C VAL A 103 10.38 -18.15 1.27
N VAL A 104 11.58 -18.74 1.23
CA VAL A 104 11.74 -20.19 1.08
C VAL A 104 11.32 -20.94 2.34
N ASN A 105 11.80 -20.53 3.51
CA ASN A 105 11.60 -21.26 4.76
C ASN A 105 10.14 -21.24 5.24
N TYR A 106 9.43 -20.13 5.00
CA TYR A 106 8.03 -19.96 5.37
C TYR A 106 7.06 -20.32 4.25
N GLN A 107 7.58 -20.78 3.10
CA GLN A 107 6.82 -21.18 1.92
C GLN A 107 5.83 -20.08 1.49
N ILE A 108 6.34 -18.86 1.35
CA ILE A 108 5.51 -17.69 1.05
C ILE A 108 4.95 -17.81 -0.38
N ASP A 109 3.63 -17.74 -0.48
CA ASP A 109 2.90 -17.69 -1.75
C ASP A 109 2.75 -16.25 -2.22
N TRP A 110 2.37 -15.34 -1.30
CA TRP A 110 2.12 -13.93 -1.59
C TRP A 110 3.07 -13.03 -0.80
N LEU A 111 3.81 -12.17 -1.50
CA LEU A 111 4.62 -11.11 -0.90
C LEU A 111 3.95 -9.77 -1.15
N ILE A 112 3.40 -9.17 -0.09
CA ILE A 112 2.84 -7.82 -0.12
C ILE A 112 3.90 -6.87 0.44
N HIS A 113 4.35 -5.94 -0.40
CA HIS A 113 5.45 -5.05 -0.06
C HIS A 113 4.91 -3.65 0.27
N PHE A 114 5.01 -3.23 1.54
CA PHE A 114 4.66 -1.88 1.99
C PHE A 114 5.83 -1.08 2.57
N SER A 115 7.02 -1.68 2.69
CA SER A 115 8.20 -0.97 3.20
C SER A 115 8.49 0.25 2.33
N ALA A 116 8.50 1.44 2.94
CA ALA A 116 8.60 2.70 2.25
C ALA A 116 9.27 3.76 3.12
N LEU A 117 9.99 4.69 2.49
CA LEU A 117 10.11 6.06 3.00
C LEU A 117 9.06 6.91 2.28
N LEU A 118 8.29 7.70 3.01
CA LEU A 118 7.26 8.58 2.43
C LEU A 118 7.87 9.76 1.68
N SER A 119 7.11 10.43 0.81
CA SER A 119 7.60 11.46 -0.12
C SER A 119 8.48 12.52 0.55
N ALA A 120 7.97 13.25 1.53
CA ALA A 120 8.72 14.32 2.19
C ALA A 120 9.94 13.79 2.98
N VAL A 121 9.79 12.64 3.66
CA VAL A 121 10.87 11.99 4.42
C VAL A 121 11.98 11.48 3.48
N GLY A 122 11.60 10.94 2.33
CA GLY A 122 12.52 10.45 1.31
C GLY A 122 13.35 11.57 0.68
N GLU A 123 12.73 12.73 0.42
CA GLU A 123 13.46 13.93 -0.04
C GLU A 123 14.46 14.44 1.00
N GLN A 124 14.12 14.35 2.28
CA GLN A 124 15.02 14.71 3.38
C GLN A 124 16.18 13.70 3.55
N ASN A 125 16.04 12.47 3.05
CA ASN A 125 17.04 11.40 3.18
C ASN A 125 17.25 10.60 1.87
N VAL A 126 17.75 11.29 0.84
CA VAL A 126 18.03 10.73 -0.48
C VAL A 126 18.90 9.47 -0.45
N PRO A 127 20.01 9.39 0.33
CA PRO A 127 20.86 8.19 0.35
C PRO A 127 20.12 6.92 0.79
N LEU A 128 19.21 7.04 1.76
CA LEU A 128 18.38 5.91 2.19
C LEU A 128 17.26 5.62 1.18
N ALA A 129 16.63 6.66 0.62
CA ALA A 129 15.56 6.51 -0.37
C ALA A 129 15.99 5.75 -1.63
N VAL A 130 17.22 5.95 -2.11
CA VAL A 130 17.78 5.23 -3.27
C VAL A 130 17.92 3.72 -3.02
N ARG A 131 18.04 3.29 -1.76
CA ARG A 131 18.25 1.89 -1.40
C ARG A 131 16.94 1.09 -1.31
N ILE A 132 15.80 1.77 -1.15
CA ILE A 132 14.50 1.14 -0.86
C ILE A 132 13.64 1.19 -2.14
N PHE A 133 13.26 0.00 -2.64
CA PHE A 133 12.21 -0.16 -3.66
C PHE A 133 10.86 -0.24 -2.95
N VAL A 134 9.79 0.30 -3.51
CA VAL A 134 8.55 0.57 -2.75
C VAL A 134 7.31 0.40 -3.65
N PRO A 135 6.13 -0.02 -3.14
CA PRO A 135 4.86 -0.02 -3.88
C PRO A 135 4.51 1.35 -4.47
N SER A 136 3.79 1.38 -5.60
CA SER A 136 3.55 2.63 -6.32
C SER A 136 2.50 3.56 -5.67
N THR A 137 2.33 4.77 -6.22
CA THR A 137 1.55 5.89 -5.69
C THR A 137 1.34 6.98 -6.75
N ILE A 138 0.46 7.95 -6.48
CA ILE A 138 0.39 9.23 -7.23
C ILE A 138 1.74 9.94 -7.38
N GLY A 139 2.68 9.71 -6.46
CA GLY A 139 4.04 10.23 -6.56
C GLY A 139 4.86 9.70 -7.73
N ALA A 140 4.42 8.63 -8.43
CA ALA A 140 5.06 8.12 -9.64
C ALA A 140 4.88 9.03 -10.87
N PHE A 141 4.07 10.08 -10.75
CA PHE A 141 3.82 11.07 -11.78
C PHE A 141 4.59 12.38 -11.52
N GLY A 142 4.62 13.25 -12.52
CA GLY A 142 5.25 14.55 -12.42
C GLY A 142 4.53 15.63 -13.23
N PRO A 143 5.11 16.82 -13.34
CA PRO A 143 4.42 17.98 -13.94
C PRO A 143 4.12 17.82 -15.43
N ASP A 144 4.84 16.93 -16.12
CA ASP A 144 4.62 16.62 -17.53
C ASP A 144 3.45 15.62 -17.74
N SER A 145 2.93 15.03 -16.66
CA SER A 145 1.79 14.10 -16.72
C SER A 145 0.48 14.89 -16.89
N PRO A 146 -0.49 14.42 -17.71
CA PRO A 146 -1.85 14.93 -17.68
C PRO A 146 -2.39 14.86 -16.26
N ARG A 147 -2.96 15.96 -15.74
CA ARG A 147 -3.38 16.04 -14.32
C ARG A 147 -4.86 15.75 -14.10
N SER A 148 -5.69 15.91 -15.13
CA SER A 148 -7.15 15.81 -15.02
C SER A 148 -7.81 15.43 -16.35
N PRO A 149 -8.16 14.15 -16.57
CA PRO A 149 -7.78 13.00 -15.77
C PRO A 149 -6.37 12.47 -16.13
N THR A 150 -5.76 11.72 -15.22
CA THR A 150 -4.48 11.03 -15.40
C THR A 150 -4.73 9.56 -15.74
N PRO A 151 -4.47 9.09 -16.97
CA PRO A 151 -4.69 7.69 -17.35
C PRO A 151 -3.58 6.76 -16.85
N ASN A 152 -3.79 5.44 -16.93
CA ASN A 152 -2.78 4.45 -16.55
C ASN A 152 -1.49 4.57 -17.37
N VAL A 153 -1.63 4.72 -18.69
CA VAL A 153 -0.52 4.85 -19.63
C VAL A 153 -0.35 6.31 -19.99
N THR A 154 0.70 6.92 -19.46
CA THR A 154 1.03 8.32 -19.72
C THR A 154 2.48 8.62 -19.39
N VAL A 155 2.89 9.88 -19.53
CA VAL A 155 4.22 10.36 -19.13
C VAL A 155 4.40 10.21 -17.62
N GLN A 156 5.45 9.51 -17.20
CA GLN A 156 5.86 9.37 -15.79
C GLN A 156 7.25 9.94 -15.59
N ARG A 157 7.32 11.25 -15.28
CA ARG A 157 8.57 11.99 -15.03
C ARG A 157 8.52 12.69 -13.68
N PRO A 158 8.51 11.93 -12.56
CA PRO A 158 8.46 12.51 -11.22
C PRO A 158 9.73 13.32 -10.93
N ARG A 159 9.59 14.35 -10.09
CA ARG A 159 10.70 15.22 -9.64
C ARG A 159 11.20 14.90 -8.23
N THR A 160 10.66 13.86 -7.60
CA THR A 160 11.05 13.39 -6.27
C THR A 160 11.77 12.05 -6.39
N ILE A 161 12.78 11.79 -5.55
CA ILE A 161 13.44 10.49 -5.49
C ILE A 161 12.45 9.38 -5.11
N TYR A 162 11.49 9.73 -4.25
CA TYR A 162 10.37 8.87 -3.90
C TYR A 162 9.56 8.44 -5.14
N GLY A 163 9.23 9.39 -6.02
CA GLY A 163 8.50 9.10 -7.25
C GLY A 163 9.33 8.28 -8.25
N VAL A 164 10.61 8.64 -8.42
CA VAL A 164 11.54 7.91 -9.31
C VAL A 164 11.67 6.45 -8.88
N SER A 165 11.78 6.17 -7.58
CA SER A 165 11.86 4.79 -7.08
C SER A 165 10.58 4.00 -7.34
N LYS A 166 9.40 4.65 -7.38
CA LYS A 166 8.12 3.99 -7.68
C LYS A 166 8.02 3.62 -9.15
N VAL A 167 8.36 4.54 -10.06
CA VAL A 167 8.40 4.25 -11.49
C VAL A 167 9.38 3.11 -11.78
N HIS A 168 10.54 3.09 -11.11
CA HIS A 168 11.46 1.97 -11.21
C HIS A 168 10.82 0.64 -10.79
N ALA A 169 10.13 0.61 -9.64
CA ALA A 169 9.48 -0.59 -9.12
C ALA A 169 8.36 -1.12 -10.05
N GLU A 170 7.55 -0.22 -10.62
CA GLU A 170 6.53 -0.56 -11.62
C GLU A 170 7.15 -1.24 -12.84
N LEU A 171 8.12 -0.58 -13.47
CA LEU A 171 8.75 -1.07 -14.70
C LEU A 171 9.54 -2.35 -14.48
N LEU A 172 10.21 -2.48 -13.33
CA LEU A 172 10.92 -3.70 -12.97
C LEU A 172 9.94 -4.86 -12.79
N GLY A 173 8.86 -4.66 -12.03
CA GLY A 173 7.84 -5.68 -11.82
C GLY A 173 7.17 -6.12 -13.13
N GLU A 174 6.82 -5.16 -14.00
CA GLU A 174 6.30 -5.45 -15.34
C GLU A 174 7.30 -6.23 -16.20
N TYR A 175 8.58 -5.86 -16.17
CA TYR A 175 9.63 -6.63 -16.85
C TYR A 175 9.68 -8.08 -16.35
N TYR A 176 9.63 -8.30 -15.02
CA TYR A 176 9.64 -9.66 -14.47
C TYR A 176 8.39 -10.46 -14.86
N HIS A 177 7.22 -9.81 -14.92
CA HIS A 177 6.00 -10.41 -15.45
C HIS A 177 6.17 -10.82 -16.93
N HIS A 178 6.56 -9.87 -17.79
CA HIS A 178 6.71 -10.13 -19.23
C HIS A 178 7.80 -11.15 -19.54
N ARG A 179 8.92 -11.12 -18.83
CA ARG A 179 10.09 -11.95 -19.12
C ARG A 179 10.01 -13.35 -18.50
N PHE A 180 9.46 -13.45 -17.29
CA PHE A 180 9.52 -14.68 -16.48
C PHE A 180 8.15 -15.21 -16.07
N GLY A 181 7.06 -14.52 -16.40
CA GLY A 181 5.70 -14.94 -16.04
C GLY A 181 5.38 -14.76 -14.55
N LEU A 182 6.16 -13.95 -13.82
CA LEU A 182 5.88 -13.63 -12.42
C LEU A 182 4.50 -12.93 -12.32
N ASP A 183 3.63 -13.39 -11.43
CA ASP A 183 2.37 -12.70 -11.14
C ASP A 183 2.65 -11.43 -10.33
N PHE A 184 3.06 -10.37 -11.03
CA PHE A 184 3.28 -9.05 -10.46
C PHE A 184 1.99 -8.23 -10.51
N ARG A 185 1.70 -7.54 -9.40
CA ARG A 185 0.49 -6.71 -9.23
C ARG A 185 0.86 -5.45 -8.48
N CYS A 186 0.52 -4.29 -9.05
CA CYS A 186 0.83 -2.98 -8.50
C CYS A 186 -0.36 -2.03 -8.59
N LEU A 187 -0.71 -1.40 -7.47
CA LEU A 187 -1.67 -0.30 -7.41
C LEU A 187 -0.94 1.01 -7.16
N ARG A 188 -1.32 2.05 -7.90
CA ARG A 188 -0.97 3.44 -7.59
C ARG A 188 -2.04 3.98 -6.67
N PHE A 189 -1.74 3.99 -5.37
CA PHE A 189 -2.66 4.57 -4.40
C PHE A 189 -2.62 6.11 -4.46
N PRO A 190 -3.78 6.75 -4.27
CA PRO A 190 -3.88 8.19 -4.05
C PRO A 190 -3.42 8.53 -2.62
N GLY A 191 -3.72 9.74 -2.13
CA GLY A 191 -3.57 10.00 -0.70
C GLY A 191 -4.51 9.11 0.11
N VAL A 192 -3.97 8.36 1.08
CA VAL A 192 -4.76 7.43 1.89
C VAL A 192 -5.03 8.04 3.26
N ILE A 193 -6.30 8.08 3.63
CA ILE A 193 -6.78 8.68 4.89
C ILE A 193 -7.19 7.55 5.84
N SER A 194 -6.60 7.53 7.04
CA SER A 194 -7.01 6.68 8.17
C SER A 194 -7.01 7.49 9.46
N SER A 195 -7.51 6.92 10.55
CA SER A 195 -7.49 7.52 11.89
C SER A 195 -6.14 7.44 12.61
N ASP A 196 -5.13 6.82 11.98
CA ASP A 196 -3.77 6.81 12.53
C ASP A 196 -3.17 8.22 12.45
N PRO A 197 -2.35 8.61 13.44
CA PRO A 197 -1.68 9.91 13.39
C PRO A 197 -0.85 10.10 12.10
N PRO A 198 -0.73 11.34 11.59
CA PRO A 198 -0.02 11.62 10.35
C PRO A 198 1.46 11.20 10.42
N GLY A 199 1.94 10.55 9.35
CA GLY A 199 3.29 9.98 9.26
C GLY A 199 4.32 10.89 8.58
N GLY A 200 3.91 12.06 8.10
CA GLY A 200 4.78 13.05 7.45
C GLY A 200 4.70 13.06 5.92
N GLY A 201 3.68 12.47 5.32
CA GLY A 201 3.41 12.55 3.88
C GLY A 201 2.84 13.92 3.44
N THR A 202 2.84 14.17 2.13
CA THR A 202 2.26 15.40 1.53
C THR A 202 0.73 15.45 1.64
N THR A 203 0.06 14.30 1.65
CA THR A 203 -1.41 14.18 1.73
C THR A 203 -1.94 14.16 3.16
N ASP A 204 -1.06 14.16 4.16
CA ASP A 204 -1.42 13.95 5.56
C ASP A 204 -2.20 15.13 6.18
N TYR A 205 -2.32 16.26 5.48
CA TYR A 205 -3.16 17.37 5.90
C TYR A 205 -4.62 16.91 6.07
N ALA A 206 -5.05 15.97 5.22
CA ALA A 206 -6.38 15.38 5.23
C ALA A 206 -6.60 14.38 6.38
N VAL A 207 -5.56 14.09 7.17
CA VAL A 207 -5.65 13.35 8.43
C VAL A 207 -5.46 14.32 9.61
N ALA A 208 -4.40 15.13 9.56
CA ALA A 208 -4.01 16.05 10.61
C ALA A 208 -5.14 17.01 11.03
N VAL A 209 -5.94 17.50 10.08
CA VAL A 209 -7.07 18.39 10.38
C VAL A 209 -8.11 17.76 11.32
N PHE A 210 -8.34 16.45 11.24
CA PHE A 210 -9.30 15.77 12.12
C PHE A 210 -8.77 15.67 13.54
N HIS A 211 -7.49 15.34 13.71
CA HIS A 211 -6.87 15.29 15.03
C HIS A 211 -6.80 16.68 15.67
N GLU A 212 -6.22 17.66 14.97
CA GLU A 212 -6.06 19.02 15.50
C GLU A 212 -7.41 19.74 15.69
N GLY A 213 -8.35 19.51 14.77
CA GLY A 213 -9.71 20.06 14.87
C GLY A 213 -10.47 19.53 16.09
N LEU A 214 -10.33 18.25 16.42
CA LEU A 214 -10.97 17.65 17.60
C LEU A 214 -10.29 18.07 18.93
N ILE A 215 -8.98 18.27 18.92
CA ILE A 215 -8.22 18.61 20.14
C ILE A 215 -8.28 20.12 20.44
N ASN A 216 -7.95 20.92 19.43
CA ASN A 216 -7.65 22.35 19.57
C ASN A 216 -8.69 23.25 18.90
N LYS A 217 -9.62 22.70 18.12
CA LYS A 217 -10.53 23.45 17.24
C LYS A 217 -9.79 24.43 16.31
N ARG A 218 -8.52 24.15 16.00
CA ARG A 218 -7.68 24.97 15.13
C ARG A 218 -6.74 24.12 14.29
N TYR A 219 -6.54 24.48 13.03
CA TYR A 219 -5.60 23.82 12.14
C TYR A 219 -4.89 24.82 11.19
N GLU A 220 -3.57 24.68 11.04
CA GLU A 220 -2.78 25.42 10.04
C GLU A 220 -2.40 24.45 8.90
N CYS A 221 -3.03 24.60 7.75
CA CYS A 221 -2.81 23.74 6.58
C CYS A 221 -1.55 24.17 5.83
N TYR A 222 -0.68 23.20 5.53
CA TYR A 222 0.58 23.43 4.80
C TYR A 222 0.45 23.35 3.26
N LEU A 223 -0.77 23.23 2.74
CA LEU A 223 -1.08 23.31 1.31
C LEU A 223 -2.00 24.50 1.03
N GLU A 224 -2.00 24.99 -0.20
CA GLU A 224 -2.92 26.04 -0.63
C GLU A 224 -4.38 25.55 -0.66
N PRO A 225 -5.37 26.43 -0.37
CA PRO A 225 -6.79 26.09 -0.23
C PRO A 225 -7.38 25.33 -1.41
N TYR A 226 -6.88 25.58 -2.63
CA TYR A 226 -7.40 25.02 -3.88
C TYR A 226 -6.52 23.91 -4.47
N THR A 227 -5.55 23.39 -3.70
CA THR A 227 -4.69 22.28 -4.12
C THR A 227 -5.51 20.99 -4.22
N ARG A 228 -5.96 20.63 -5.42
CA ARG A 228 -6.75 19.40 -5.64
C ARG A 228 -5.86 18.17 -5.69
N LEU A 229 -6.18 17.16 -4.88
CA LEU A 229 -5.49 15.87 -4.88
C LEU A 229 -6.50 14.71 -4.89
N PRO A 230 -6.19 13.59 -5.56
CA PRO A 230 -6.97 12.37 -5.43
C PRO A 230 -6.72 11.75 -4.06
N MET A 231 -7.79 11.25 -3.45
CA MET A 231 -7.81 10.73 -2.08
C MET A 231 -8.68 9.48 -1.98
N MET A 232 -8.42 8.65 -0.96
CA MET A 232 -9.16 7.43 -0.69
C MET A 232 -9.16 7.10 0.80
N TYR A 233 -10.30 6.60 1.31
CA TYR A 233 -10.37 6.09 2.67
C TYR A 233 -9.67 4.72 2.79
N ILE A 234 -9.01 4.45 3.92
CA ILE A 234 -8.23 3.23 4.14
C ILE A 234 -9.02 1.94 3.87
N GLU A 235 -10.31 1.88 4.24
CA GLU A 235 -11.12 0.70 3.95
C GLU A 235 -11.27 0.44 2.45
N ASP A 236 -11.49 1.49 1.66
CA ASP A 236 -11.57 1.39 0.20
C ASP A 236 -10.22 0.98 -0.40
N CYS A 237 -9.11 1.51 0.15
CA CYS A 237 -7.75 1.13 -0.25
C CYS A 237 -7.49 -0.38 -0.05
N LEU A 238 -7.85 -0.91 1.12
CA LEU A 238 -7.66 -2.32 1.45
C LEU A 238 -8.62 -3.22 0.66
N ASN A 239 -9.86 -2.77 0.43
CA ASN A 239 -10.81 -3.48 -0.42
C ASN A 239 -10.31 -3.55 -1.87
N ALA A 240 -9.77 -2.45 -2.43
CA ALA A 240 -9.18 -2.43 -3.76
C ALA A 240 -8.02 -3.42 -3.86
N LEU A 241 -7.11 -3.40 -2.88
CA LEU A 241 -5.97 -4.32 -2.84
C LEU A 241 -6.42 -5.79 -2.73
N PHE A 242 -7.35 -6.09 -1.83
CA PHE A 242 -7.86 -7.44 -1.62
C PHE A 242 -8.55 -7.98 -2.88
N GLN A 243 -9.43 -7.19 -3.51
CA GLN A 243 -10.07 -7.54 -4.77
C GLN A 243 -9.03 -7.77 -5.87
N PHE A 244 -8.05 -6.87 -5.98
CA PHE A 244 -7.01 -6.98 -7.00
C PHE A 244 -6.16 -8.24 -6.81
N LEU A 245 -5.71 -8.56 -5.60
CA LEU A 245 -4.92 -9.77 -5.31
C LEU A 245 -5.69 -11.07 -5.60
N ASN A 246 -6.99 -11.07 -5.40
CA ASN A 246 -7.85 -12.22 -5.67
C ASN A 246 -8.37 -12.30 -7.10
N THR A 247 -8.15 -11.27 -7.91
CA THR A 247 -8.64 -11.25 -9.30
C THR A 247 -7.88 -12.29 -10.13
N PRO A 248 -8.55 -13.13 -10.92
CA PRO A 248 -7.87 -14.06 -11.83
C PRO A 248 -6.98 -13.33 -12.84
N ASN A 249 -5.79 -13.87 -13.10
CA ASN A 249 -4.78 -13.23 -13.93
C ASN A 249 -5.25 -12.88 -15.34
N GLU A 250 -6.12 -13.71 -15.91
CA GLU A 250 -6.71 -13.56 -17.24
C GLU A 250 -7.67 -12.37 -17.36
N LYS A 251 -8.18 -11.83 -16.24
CA LYS A 251 -8.99 -10.61 -16.23
C LYS A 251 -8.14 -9.34 -16.19
N LEU A 252 -6.88 -9.46 -15.77
CA LEU A 252 -5.96 -8.34 -15.60
C LEU A 252 -5.21 -8.04 -16.89
N LYS A 253 -5.60 -6.97 -17.57
CA LYS A 253 -4.91 -6.49 -18.79
C LYS A 253 -3.62 -5.73 -18.48
N ARG A 254 -3.49 -5.19 -17.26
CA ARG A 254 -2.27 -4.53 -16.77
C ARG A 254 -1.73 -5.21 -15.55
N ARG A 255 -0.50 -4.85 -15.19
CA ARG A 255 0.09 -5.17 -13.90
C ARG A 255 0.11 -3.97 -12.96
N THR A 256 0.12 -2.77 -13.51
CA THR A 256 0.05 -1.50 -12.78
C THR A 256 -1.27 -0.79 -13.08
N TYR A 257 -2.03 -0.45 -12.04
CA TYR A 257 -3.32 0.25 -12.15
C TYR A 257 -3.37 1.50 -11.26
N ASN A 258 -3.98 2.56 -11.78
CA ASN A 258 -4.53 3.66 -11.00
C ASN A 258 -5.81 3.17 -10.30
N VAL A 259 -5.93 3.50 -9.02
CA VAL A 259 -7.18 3.33 -8.24
C VAL A 259 -7.47 4.62 -7.50
N THR A 260 -8.72 5.06 -7.48
CA THR A 260 -9.12 6.28 -6.75
C THR A 260 -10.52 6.15 -6.18
N ALA A 261 -10.85 7.02 -5.21
CA ALA A 261 -12.21 7.16 -4.70
C ALA A 261 -12.76 8.54 -5.04
N MET A 262 -12.07 9.58 -4.60
CA MET A 262 -12.52 10.97 -4.72
C MET A 262 -11.35 11.90 -5.01
N SER A 263 -11.64 13.17 -5.31
CA SER A 263 -10.61 14.20 -5.48
C SER A 263 -11.14 15.52 -4.95
N PHE A 264 -10.48 16.06 -3.92
CA PHE A 264 -10.91 17.27 -3.24
C PHE A 264 -9.75 18.23 -2.99
N THR A 265 -10.08 19.47 -2.70
CA THR A 265 -9.17 20.52 -2.22
C THR A 265 -9.25 20.64 -0.69
N PRO A 266 -8.23 21.22 -0.03
CA PRO A 266 -8.33 21.57 1.39
C PRO A 266 -9.61 22.31 1.74
N GLU A 267 -9.99 23.35 0.98
CA GLU A 267 -11.19 24.14 1.31
C GLU A 267 -12.49 23.32 1.21
N GLU A 268 -12.61 22.41 0.25
CA GLU A 268 -13.77 21.50 0.14
C GLU A 268 -13.85 20.55 1.35
N LEU A 269 -12.72 19.93 1.74
CA LEU A 269 -12.66 19.05 2.91
C LEU A 269 -13.03 19.81 4.18
N PHE A 270 -12.47 21.01 4.35
CA PHE A 270 -12.65 21.83 5.54
C PHE A 270 -14.06 22.39 5.66
N THR A 271 -14.67 22.76 4.52
CA THR A 271 -16.09 23.14 4.47
C THR A 271 -16.99 22.01 4.93
N GLU A 272 -16.72 20.77 4.49
CA GLU A 272 -17.46 19.60 4.93
C GLU A 272 -17.24 19.32 6.42
N LEU A 273 -15.99 19.40 6.89
CA LEU A 273 -15.64 19.19 8.30
C LEU A 273 -16.27 20.22 9.25
N ARG A 274 -16.42 21.48 8.83
CA ARG A 274 -17.09 22.53 9.63
C ARG A 274 -18.56 22.20 9.95
N LYS A 275 -19.21 21.32 9.17
CA LYS A 275 -20.55 20.81 9.52
C LYS A 275 -20.55 20.00 10.83
N HIS A 276 -19.41 19.40 11.19
CA HIS A 276 -19.22 18.64 12.42
C HIS A 276 -18.50 19.45 13.52
N ILE A 277 -17.63 20.39 13.14
CA ILE A 277 -16.91 21.28 14.07
C ILE A 277 -17.12 22.75 13.63
N PRO A 278 -18.25 23.38 13.99
CA PRO A 278 -18.60 24.72 13.50
C PRO A 278 -17.60 25.82 13.87
N ASP A 279 -16.94 25.69 15.03
CA ASP A 279 -15.98 26.68 15.53
C ASP A 279 -14.54 26.40 15.07
N LEU A 280 -14.33 25.54 14.07
CA LEU A 280 -13.00 25.15 13.59
C LEU A 280 -12.30 26.33 12.89
N ASP A 281 -11.26 26.85 13.52
CA ASP A 281 -10.39 27.90 12.97
C ASP A 281 -9.36 27.28 12.02
N ILE A 282 -9.30 27.78 10.78
CA ILE A 282 -8.40 27.26 9.75
C ILE A 282 -7.60 28.39 9.14
N SER A 283 -6.30 28.18 9.10
CA SER A 283 -5.34 29.06 8.42
C SER A 283 -4.52 28.27 7.41
N TYR A 284 -3.94 28.98 6.44
CA TYR A 284 -3.13 28.39 5.38
C TYR A 284 -1.71 28.97 5.44
N ARG A 285 -0.72 28.08 5.53
CA ARG A 285 0.70 28.43 5.50
C ARG A 285 1.46 27.42 4.63
N PRO A 286 1.39 27.57 3.29
CA PRO A 286 2.04 26.65 2.38
C PRO A 286 3.54 26.50 2.65
N ASP A 287 4.05 25.27 2.53
CA ASP A 287 5.48 24.98 2.64
C ASP A 287 6.02 24.17 1.45
N THR A 288 7.21 23.59 1.56
CA THR A 288 7.85 22.81 0.48
C THR A 288 7.00 21.65 -0.04
N ARG A 289 6.03 21.15 0.74
CA ARG A 289 5.10 20.09 0.33
C ARG A 289 4.11 20.56 -0.73
N GLN A 290 3.84 21.87 -0.82
CA GLN A 290 3.01 22.46 -1.88
C GLN A 290 3.57 22.14 -3.27
N LEU A 291 4.89 22.34 -3.47
CA LEU A 291 5.56 22.06 -4.74
C LEU A 291 5.47 20.58 -5.13
N ILE A 292 5.47 19.69 -4.13
CA ILE A 292 5.28 18.25 -4.34
C ILE A 292 3.85 17.99 -4.83
N ALA A 293 2.84 18.52 -4.14
CA ALA A 293 1.42 18.34 -4.50
C ALA A 293 1.09 18.92 -5.89
N GLU A 294 1.68 20.07 -6.24
CA GLU A 294 1.51 20.70 -7.56
C GLU A 294 2.07 19.87 -8.71
N SER A 295 3.07 19.04 -8.43
CA SER A 295 3.63 18.11 -9.42
C SER A 295 2.75 16.88 -9.65
N TRP A 296 1.75 16.64 -8.81
CA TRP A 296 0.94 15.43 -8.84
C TRP A 296 -0.38 15.60 -9.61
N PRO A 297 -0.94 14.47 -10.09
CA PRO A 297 -2.29 14.34 -10.58
C PRO A 297 -3.35 14.98 -9.67
N GLN A 298 -4.35 15.61 -10.27
CA GLN A 298 -5.52 16.14 -9.56
C GLN A 298 -6.68 15.14 -9.57
N ILE A 299 -6.90 14.47 -10.72
CA ILE A 299 -7.93 13.47 -10.93
C ILE A 299 -7.29 12.25 -11.59
N PHE A 300 -7.47 11.08 -10.98
CA PHE A 300 -7.08 9.79 -11.54
C PHE A 300 -8.19 9.22 -12.41
N ASP A 301 -7.81 8.67 -13.56
CA ASP A 301 -8.67 7.75 -14.31
C ASP A 301 -8.39 6.32 -13.86
N ASP A 302 -9.36 5.74 -13.16
CA ASP A 302 -9.37 4.34 -12.69
C ASP A 302 -10.31 3.45 -13.53
N THR A 303 -10.74 3.91 -14.71
CA THR A 303 -11.70 3.20 -15.58
C THR A 303 -11.28 1.76 -15.85
N GLU A 304 -9.99 1.50 -16.07
CA GLU A 304 -9.48 0.14 -16.32
C GLU A 304 -9.63 -0.78 -15.10
N ALA A 305 -9.42 -0.28 -13.87
CA ALA A 305 -9.64 -1.07 -12.66
C ALA A 305 -11.13 -1.42 -12.48
N ARG A 306 -12.01 -0.46 -12.81
CA ARG A 306 -13.48 -0.68 -12.81
C ARG A 306 -13.90 -1.72 -13.83
N GLN A 307 -13.32 -1.69 -15.02
CA GLN A 307 -13.63 -2.64 -16.09
C GLN A 307 -13.06 -4.05 -15.84
N ASP A 308 -11.81 -4.15 -15.37
CA ASP A 308 -11.11 -5.43 -15.33
C ASP A 308 -11.48 -6.26 -14.08
N TRP A 309 -11.70 -5.65 -12.91
CA TRP A 309 -12.15 -6.37 -11.71
C TRP A 309 -13.37 -5.81 -10.99
N GLY A 310 -14.04 -4.80 -11.56
CA GLY A 310 -15.24 -4.23 -10.93
C GLY A 310 -14.94 -3.34 -9.73
N TRP A 311 -13.78 -2.67 -9.72
CA TRP A 311 -13.42 -1.70 -8.67
C TRP A 311 -14.57 -0.72 -8.42
N SER A 312 -14.97 -0.56 -7.17
CA SER A 312 -15.84 0.53 -6.74
C SER A 312 -15.53 0.93 -5.30
N HIS A 313 -15.49 2.23 -5.06
CA HIS A 313 -15.31 2.81 -3.74
C HIS A 313 -16.66 2.94 -3.03
N LYS A 314 -16.64 2.98 -1.70
CA LYS A 314 -17.83 3.17 -0.86
C LYS A 314 -17.95 4.58 -0.29
N TYR A 315 -16.81 5.24 -0.08
CA TYR A 315 -16.74 6.53 0.60
C TYR A 315 -16.61 7.67 -0.40
N ASP A 316 -17.58 8.56 -0.38
CA ASP A 316 -17.49 9.93 -0.91
C ASP A 316 -16.97 10.88 0.20
N LEU A 317 -16.86 12.18 -0.10
CA LEU A 317 -16.31 13.17 0.83
C LEU A 317 -17.13 13.28 2.13
N GLU A 318 -18.46 13.29 2.03
CA GLU A 318 -19.36 13.39 3.20
C GLU A 318 -19.22 12.17 4.11
N LYS A 319 -19.25 10.96 3.54
CA LYS A 319 -19.06 9.72 4.31
C LYS A 319 -17.66 9.62 4.88
N LEU A 320 -16.65 10.08 4.15
CA LEU A 320 -15.26 10.13 4.64
C LEU A 320 -15.17 11.00 5.89
N VAL A 321 -15.68 12.23 5.85
CA VAL A 321 -15.64 13.16 6.99
C VAL A 321 -16.39 12.56 8.18
N THR A 322 -17.61 12.06 7.96
CA THR A 322 -18.41 11.42 9.01
C THR A 322 -17.65 10.24 9.64
N ARG A 323 -17.04 9.39 8.81
CA ARG A 323 -16.33 8.21 9.31
C ARG A 323 -15.05 8.58 10.05
N MET A 324 -14.28 9.53 9.53
CA MET A 324 -13.06 10.01 10.20
C MET A 324 -13.34 10.65 11.55
N MET A 325 -14.42 11.42 11.67
CA MET A 325 -14.85 11.99 12.95
C MET A 325 -15.12 10.91 13.99
N ASN A 326 -15.79 9.82 13.60
CA ASN A 326 -16.04 8.69 14.49
C ASN A 326 -14.74 7.93 14.82
N ASP A 327 -13.97 7.56 13.81
CA ASP A 327 -12.80 6.69 13.99
C ASP A 327 -11.70 7.39 14.80
N VAL A 328 -11.45 8.69 14.60
CA VAL A 328 -10.50 9.45 15.42
C VAL A 328 -11.02 9.63 16.87
N SER A 329 -12.32 9.87 17.03
CA SER A 329 -12.93 10.02 18.37
C SER A 329 -12.89 8.71 19.17
N GLU A 330 -13.05 7.56 18.53
CA GLU A 330 -13.04 6.26 19.21
C GLU A 330 -11.62 5.72 19.42
N SER A 331 -10.74 5.84 18.43
CA SER A 331 -9.44 5.17 18.44
C SER A 331 -8.31 6.01 19.07
N PHE A 332 -8.38 7.34 18.93
CA PHE A 332 -7.30 8.25 19.30
C PHE A 332 -7.61 9.07 20.55
N MET A 333 -8.78 9.72 20.63
CA MET A 333 -9.11 10.61 21.77
C MET A 333 -9.00 9.96 23.16
N PRO A 334 -9.38 8.69 23.37
CA PRO A 334 -9.20 8.02 24.67
C PRO A 334 -7.72 7.80 25.04
N LYS A 335 -6.84 7.61 24.05
CA LYS A 335 -5.39 7.49 24.27
C LYS A 335 -4.79 8.85 24.60
N TYR A 336 -5.16 9.88 23.85
CA TYR A 336 -4.73 11.26 24.08
C TYR A 336 -5.11 11.77 25.47
N ASN A 337 -6.38 11.61 25.88
CA ASN A 337 -6.87 12.07 27.17
C ASN A 337 -6.16 11.38 28.35
N ARG A 338 -5.84 10.08 28.24
CA ARG A 338 -5.05 9.37 29.24
C ARG A 338 -3.63 9.93 29.37
N LEU A 339 -2.95 10.16 28.26
CA LEU A 339 -1.59 10.73 28.26
C LEU A 339 -1.56 12.16 28.84
N LYS A 340 -2.57 12.98 28.51
CA LYS A 340 -2.69 14.33 29.05
C LYS A 340 -2.92 14.33 30.57
N GLN A 341 -3.70 13.39 31.09
CA GLN A 341 -3.87 13.22 32.54
C GLN A 341 -2.56 12.82 33.20
N VAL A 342 -1.84 11.81 32.68
CA VAL A 342 -0.56 11.37 33.25
C VAL A 342 0.46 12.52 33.30
N ASN A 343 0.56 13.31 32.23
CA ASN A 343 1.47 14.46 32.16
C ASN A 343 1.02 15.67 32.99
N SER A 344 -0.20 15.67 33.54
CA SER A 344 -0.67 16.73 34.45
C SER A 344 -0.32 16.48 35.92
N TYR A 345 0.21 15.29 36.24
CA TYR A 345 0.70 14.90 37.57
C TYR A 345 2.23 14.92 37.70
N VAL A 346 2.94 15.31 36.63
CA VAL A 346 4.38 15.57 36.58
C VAL A 346 4.59 17.05 36.36
#